data_AF-A0A6B0T7G6-F1
#
_entry.id   AF-A0A6B0T7G6-F1
#
_cell.length_a   1.000
_cell.length_b   1.000
_cell.length_c   1.000
_cell.angle_alpha   90.00
_cell.angle_beta   90.00
_cell.angle_gamma   90.00
#
_symmetry.space_group_name_H-M   'P 1'
#
loop_
_entity.id
_entity.type
_entity.pdbx_description
1 polymer ?
#
loop_
_entity_poly.entity_id
_entity_poly.type
_entity_poly.pdbx_seq_one_letter_code
_entity_poly.pdbx_strand_id
1 'polypeptide(L)'
;MADIVLELQPELRSELKTPLGPVYTDTHSLLADAGAPVIAIGDVVTHHLIDAGEPPAVAMVDERTERSAVSSEIAETISGFDGFETVREITNPAGTLSAELLTALREAIEGTGTTLLDVDGEEDLATLPAVLLAPDGASVVYGQPGEGMVLATVDAETRERCRRILSQMDGDTERLLTLLGIE
;
A
#
# COMPACT_ATOMS: atom_id res chain seq x y z
N MET A 1 13.89 10.82 14.84
CA MET A 1 14.35 9.93 13.76
C MET A 1 13.36 8.79 13.72
N ALA A 2 12.85 8.45 12.54
CA ALA A 2 11.93 7.32 12.39
C ALA A 2 12.63 6.02 12.82
N ASP A 3 11.88 5.13 13.46
CA ASP A 3 12.36 3.82 13.90
C ASP A 3 12.29 2.83 12.72
N ILE A 4 13.40 2.72 11.97
CA ILE A 4 13.49 1.92 10.75
C ILE A 4 13.65 0.45 11.09
N VAL A 5 12.82 -0.41 10.47
CA VAL A 5 12.87 -1.86 10.63
C VAL A 5 13.57 -2.51 9.45
N LEU A 6 13.20 -2.14 8.22
CA LEU A 6 13.86 -2.58 6.99
C LEU A 6 14.16 -1.40 6.06
N GLU A 7 15.20 -1.54 5.25
CA GLU A 7 15.63 -0.60 4.21
C GLU A 7 15.86 -1.34 2.89
N LEU A 8 15.38 -0.74 1.80
CA LEU A 8 15.52 -1.29 0.44
C LEU A 8 16.87 -0.92 -0.16
N GLN A 9 17.72 -1.91 -0.37
CA GLN A 9 18.99 -1.73 -1.07
C GLN A 9 18.77 -1.48 -2.57
N PRO A 10 19.63 -0.68 -3.23
CA PRO A 10 19.50 -0.37 -4.66
C PRO A 10 19.35 -1.59 -5.58
N GLU A 11 19.96 -2.72 -5.21
CA GLU A 11 19.98 -3.97 -5.98
C GLU A 11 18.61 -4.64 -6.03
N LEU A 12 17.77 -4.46 -5.01
CA LEU A 12 16.41 -5.03 -4.96
C LEU A 12 15.37 -4.18 -5.68
N ARG A 13 15.70 -2.93 -6.06
CA ARG A 13 14.76 -2.05 -6.77
C ARG A 13 14.27 -2.66 -8.09
N SER A 14 15.06 -3.50 -8.75
CA SER A 14 14.64 -4.19 -9.96
C SER A 14 13.58 -5.26 -9.72
N GLU A 15 13.58 -5.91 -8.55
CA GLU A 15 12.55 -6.92 -8.20
C GLU A 15 11.17 -6.28 -8.10
N LEU A 16 11.11 -5.04 -7.59
CA LEU A 16 9.88 -4.26 -7.44
C LEU A 16 9.32 -3.75 -8.77
N LYS A 17 10.12 -3.73 -9.85
CA LYS A 17 9.62 -3.36 -11.19
C LYS A 17 8.71 -4.41 -11.80
N THR A 18 8.81 -5.66 -11.35
CA THR A 18 7.92 -6.72 -11.83
C THR A 18 6.62 -6.63 -11.03
N PRO A 19 5.46 -6.36 -11.66
CA PRO A 19 4.19 -6.28 -10.95
C PRO A 19 3.90 -7.53 -10.13
N LEU A 20 3.25 -7.37 -8.97
CA LEU A 20 2.79 -8.46 -8.11
C LEU A 20 1.52 -9.13 -8.64
N GLY A 21 0.88 -8.54 -9.65
CA GLY A 21 -0.31 -9.07 -10.29
C GLY A 21 -0.59 -8.41 -11.65
N PRO A 22 -1.76 -8.66 -12.25
CA PRO A 22 -2.17 -8.02 -13.50
C PRO A 22 -2.21 -6.50 -13.39
N VAL A 23 -1.87 -5.83 -14.50
CA VAL A 23 -1.89 -4.37 -14.63
C VAL A 23 -3.14 -3.94 -15.39
N TYR A 24 -3.82 -2.91 -14.87
CA TYR A 24 -5.04 -2.35 -15.41
C TYR A 24 -4.86 -0.86 -15.70
N THR A 25 -5.40 -0.41 -16.83
CA THR A 25 -5.50 1.01 -17.17
C THR A 25 -6.91 1.56 -16.99
N ASP A 26 -7.86 0.70 -16.60
CA ASP A 26 -9.28 1.03 -16.42
C ASP A 26 -9.75 0.53 -15.05
N THR A 27 -10.28 1.44 -14.23
CA THR A 27 -10.67 1.16 -12.84
C THR A 27 -11.81 0.16 -12.74
N HIS A 28 -12.81 0.25 -13.64
CA HIS A 28 -13.94 -0.68 -13.60
C HIS A 28 -13.53 -2.12 -13.92
N SER A 29 -12.61 -2.30 -14.85
CA SER A 29 -12.03 -3.60 -15.17
C SER A 29 -11.23 -4.16 -13.98
N LEU A 30 -10.46 -3.31 -13.29
CA LEU A 30 -9.77 -3.71 -12.05
C LEU A 30 -10.77 -4.14 -10.98
N LEU A 31 -11.80 -3.33 -10.72
CA LEU A 31 -12.83 -3.59 -9.70
C LEU A 31 -13.65 -4.85 -10.01
N ALA A 32 -13.85 -5.20 -11.28
CA ALA A 32 -14.54 -6.42 -11.68
C ALA A 32 -13.78 -7.70 -11.30
N ASP A 33 -12.44 -7.63 -11.24
CA ASP A 33 -11.55 -8.74 -10.87
C ASP A 33 -11.12 -8.68 -9.40
N ALA A 34 -11.30 -7.54 -8.72
CA ALA A 34 -10.88 -7.32 -7.35
C ALA A 34 -11.68 -8.16 -6.35
N GLY A 35 -10.97 -8.68 -5.36
CA GLY A 35 -11.54 -9.27 -4.15
C GLY A 35 -11.71 -8.24 -3.03
N ALA A 36 -12.24 -8.69 -1.89
CA ALA A 36 -12.53 -7.84 -0.74
C ALA A 36 -11.82 -8.35 0.53
N PRO A 37 -11.33 -7.45 1.41
CA PRO A 37 -11.29 -6.00 1.25
C PRO A 37 -10.28 -5.55 0.18
N VAL A 38 -10.48 -4.33 -0.35
CA VAL A 38 -9.50 -3.62 -1.18
C VAL A 38 -8.64 -2.73 -0.29
N ILE A 39 -7.32 -2.84 -0.44
CA ILE A 39 -6.31 -2.02 0.24
C ILE A 39 -5.57 -1.25 -0.85
N ALA A 40 -5.65 0.07 -0.83
CA ALA A 40 -5.02 0.95 -1.81
C ALA A 40 -3.70 1.52 -1.26
N ILE A 41 -2.63 1.42 -2.02
CA ILE A 41 -1.31 1.99 -1.71
C ILE A 41 -0.97 2.97 -2.84
N GLY A 42 -1.06 4.26 -2.54
CA GLY A 42 -0.75 5.39 -3.41
C GLY A 42 -1.95 6.26 -3.76
N ASP A 43 -1.68 7.54 -4.01
CA ASP A 43 -2.71 8.56 -4.21
C ASP A 43 -3.54 8.32 -5.46
N VAL A 44 -2.88 8.04 -6.60
CA VAL A 44 -3.55 7.89 -7.90
C VAL A 44 -4.55 6.73 -7.86
N VAL A 45 -4.15 5.59 -7.27
CA VAL A 45 -5.03 4.43 -7.15
C VAL A 45 -6.17 4.69 -6.18
N THR A 46 -5.88 5.37 -5.07
CA THR A 46 -6.89 5.75 -4.07
C THR A 46 -7.92 6.69 -4.68
N HIS A 47 -7.49 7.72 -5.39
CA HIS A 47 -8.36 8.65 -6.10
C HIS A 47 -9.26 7.93 -7.11
N HIS A 48 -8.71 7.06 -7.95
CA HIS A 48 -9.50 6.32 -8.94
C HIS A 48 -10.56 5.41 -8.31
N LEU A 49 -10.24 4.76 -7.20
CA LEU A 49 -11.20 3.91 -6.47
C LEU A 49 -12.34 4.74 -5.85
N ILE A 50 -12.00 5.89 -5.25
CA ILE A 50 -12.99 6.83 -4.69
C ILE A 50 -13.89 7.39 -5.79
N ASP A 51 -13.31 7.86 -6.91
CA ASP A 51 -14.06 8.44 -8.05
C ASP A 51 -14.98 7.41 -8.72
N ALA A 52 -14.56 6.14 -8.76
CA ALA A 52 -15.40 5.03 -9.22
C ALA A 52 -16.54 4.65 -8.25
N GLY A 53 -16.59 5.25 -7.05
CA GLY A 53 -17.61 4.98 -6.03
C GLY A 53 -17.38 3.71 -5.22
N GLU A 54 -16.18 3.12 -5.29
CA GLU A 54 -15.78 1.89 -4.58
C GLU A 54 -14.53 2.19 -3.73
N PRO A 55 -14.67 2.98 -2.65
CA PRO A 55 -13.53 3.39 -1.83
C PRO A 55 -12.88 2.18 -1.14
N PRO A 56 -11.54 2.19 -0.99
CA PRO A 56 -10.83 1.09 -0.35
C PRO A 56 -11.16 1.01 1.16
N ALA A 57 -11.04 -0.19 1.73
CA ALA A 57 -11.16 -0.38 3.18
C ALA A 57 -9.98 0.26 3.92
N VAL A 58 -8.79 0.19 3.33
CA VAL A 58 -7.58 0.87 3.82
C VAL A 58 -6.95 1.59 2.65
N ALA A 59 -6.67 2.88 2.80
CA ALA A 59 -5.83 3.65 1.87
C ALA A 59 -4.56 4.08 2.58
N MET A 60 -3.43 4.01 1.89
CA MET A 60 -2.18 4.62 2.29
C MET A 60 -1.72 5.54 1.18
N VAL A 61 -1.46 6.81 1.50
CA VAL A 61 -1.10 7.85 0.53
C VAL A 61 0.11 8.61 1.06
N ASP A 62 0.89 9.21 0.17
CA ASP A 62 1.98 10.10 0.57
C ASP A 62 1.77 11.50 -0.02
N GLU A 63 2.35 12.53 0.60
CA GLU A 63 2.27 13.89 0.05
C GLU A 63 3.12 14.09 -1.23
N ARG A 64 3.68 13.02 -1.84
CA ARG A 64 4.67 13.09 -2.92
C ARG A 64 4.14 12.75 -4.29
N THR A 65 2.83 12.72 -4.49
CA THR A 65 2.32 12.68 -5.86
C THR A 65 2.64 14.01 -6.58
N GLU A 66 3.48 13.90 -7.62
CA GLU A 66 4.23 14.97 -8.27
C GLU A 66 3.46 16.27 -8.52
N ARG A 67 4.09 17.39 -8.15
CA ARG A 67 3.72 18.80 -8.44
C ARG A 67 3.23 19.00 -9.88
N SER A 68 1.94 18.78 -10.09
CA SER A 68 1.24 18.98 -11.36
C SER A 68 -0.22 19.34 -11.07
N ALA A 69 -0.94 19.93 -12.02
CA ALA A 69 -2.36 20.24 -11.83
C ALA A 69 -3.25 18.99 -11.63
N VAL A 70 -2.74 17.81 -12.02
CA VAL A 70 -3.40 16.52 -11.75
C VAL A 70 -3.29 16.16 -10.27
N SER A 71 -2.21 16.57 -9.59
CA SER A 71 -2.03 16.30 -8.16
C SER A 71 -3.00 17.09 -7.28
N SER A 72 -3.49 18.27 -7.71
CA SER A 72 -4.48 19.03 -6.93
C SER A 72 -5.84 18.36 -6.92
N GLU A 73 -6.32 17.85 -8.06
CA GLU A 73 -7.62 17.15 -8.11
C GLU A 73 -7.59 15.84 -7.31
N ILE A 74 -6.48 15.10 -7.39
CA ILE A 74 -6.25 13.89 -6.59
C ILE A 74 -6.27 14.22 -5.09
N ALA A 75 -5.48 15.21 -4.67
CA ALA A 75 -5.42 15.63 -3.27
C ALA A 75 -6.77 16.17 -2.77
N GLU A 76 -7.49 16.95 -3.57
CA GLU A 76 -8.84 17.45 -3.24
C GLU A 76 -9.85 16.30 -3.11
N THR A 77 -9.76 15.28 -3.97
CA THR A 77 -10.62 14.10 -3.87
C THR A 77 -10.38 13.35 -2.57
N ILE A 78 -9.11 13.06 -2.24
CA ILE A 78 -8.75 12.27 -1.05
C ILE A 78 -9.05 13.05 0.22
N SER A 79 -8.62 14.32 0.31
CA SER A 79 -8.86 15.17 1.49
C SER A 79 -10.32 15.58 1.67
N GLY A 80 -11.08 15.66 0.58
CA GLY A 80 -12.52 15.97 0.58
C GLY A 80 -13.41 14.74 0.82
N PHE A 81 -12.85 13.52 0.78
CA PHE A 81 -13.61 12.30 0.96
C PHE A 81 -13.88 12.04 2.45
N ASP A 82 -15.15 12.05 2.82
CA ASP A 82 -15.65 11.87 4.19
C ASP A 82 -16.01 10.41 4.53
N GLY A 83 -15.69 9.47 3.63
CA GLY A 83 -15.96 8.05 3.81
C GLY A 83 -14.88 7.25 4.57
N PHE A 84 -13.75 7.85 4.94
CA PHE A 84 -12.80 7.25 5.87
C PHE A 84 -13.20 7.54 7.32
N GLU A 85 -13.48 6.48 8.09
CA GLU A 85 -13.85 6.60 9.50
C GLU A 85 -12.66 6.98 10.39
N THR A 86 -11.46 6.58 10.00
CA THR A 86 -10.21 6.90 10.70
C THR A 86 -9.20 7.50 9.73
N VAL A 87 -8.57 8.61 10.13
CA VAL A 87 -7.42 9.20 9.42
C VAL A 87 -6.25 9.27 10.40
N ARG A 88 -5.08 8.79 9.99
CA ARG A 88 -3.87 8.78 10.82
C ARG A 88 -2.66 9.19 10.02
N GLU A 89 -1.97 10.22 10.51
CA GLU A 89 -0.65 10.62 10.01
C GLU A 89 0.43 9.69 10.58
N ILE A 90 1.35 9.23 9.74
CA ILE A 90 2.50 8.40 10.10
C ILE A 90 3.76 8.83 9.35
N THR A 91 4.94 8.49 9.87
CA THR A 91 6.20 8.80 9.19
C THR A 91 6.87 7.54 8.64
N ASN A 92 7.27 7.56 7.37
CA ASN A 92 8.06 6.50 6.76
C ASN A 92 9.07 7.05 5.75
N PRO A 93 10.36 7.13 6.10
CA PRO A 93 11.37 7.63 5.17
C PRO A 93 11.45 6.83 3.86
N ALA A 94 11.95 7.50 2.83
CA ALA A 94 12.10 6.95 1.49
C ALA A 94 12.87 5.62 1.49
N GLY A 95 12.34 4.63 0.77
CA GLY A 95 12.95 3.30 0.66
C GLY A 95 13.01 2.51 1.97
N THR A 96 12.19 2.83 2.98
CA THR A 96 12.18 2.11 4.27
C THR A 96 10.81 1.51 4.62
N LEU A 97 10.81 0.62 5.62
CA LEU A 97 9.64 0.22 6.37
C LEU A 97 9.88 0.56 7.84
N SER A 98 9.21 1.61 8.33
CA SER A 98 9.27 2.05 9.72
C SER A 98 8.37 1.20 10.62
N ALA A 99 8.71 1.10 11.90
CA ALA A 99 7.88 0.41 12.88
C ALA A 99 6.49 1.04 13.01
N GLU A 100 6.40 2.36 12.84
CA GLU A 100 5.15 3.11 12.86
C GLU A 100 4.26 2.72 11.68
N LEU A 101 4.80 2.66 10.46
CA LEU A 101 4.07 2.22 9.26
C LEU A 101 3.57 0.79 9.43
N LEU A 102 4.43 -0.14 9.84
CA LEU A 102 4.06 -1.55 10.00
C LEU A 102 2.94 -1.74 11.04
N THR A 103 3.02 -1.03 12.16
CA THR A 103 2.00 -1.08 13.21
C THR A 103 0.69 -0.46 12.75
N ALA A 104 0.73 0.72 12.14
CA ALA A 104 -0.47 1.41 11.66
C ALA A 104 -1.17 0.64 10.55
N LEU A 105 -0.42 0.06 9.61
CA LEU A 105 -0.96 -0.77 8.54
C LEU A 105 -1.66 -2.02 9.10
N ARG A 106 -1.04 -2.68 10.09
CA ARG A 106 -1.67 -3.81 10.77
C ARG A 106 -2.97 -3.42 11.46
N GLU A 107 -2.94 -2.36 12.26
CA GLU A 107 -4.13 -1.87 12.98
C GLU A 107 -5.25 -1.48 12.01
N ALA A 108 -4.92 -0.88 10.86
CA ALA A 108 -5.90 -0.52 9.84
C ALA A 108 -6.54 -1.75 9.18
N ILE A 109 -5.74 -2.78 8.83
CA ILE A 109 -6.22 -4.01 8.19
C ILE A 109 -7.02 -4.89 9.17
N GLU A 110 -6.60 -4.98 10.43
CA GLU A 110 -7.31 -5.74 11.47
C GLU A 110 -8.57 -5.00 12.00
N GLY A 111 -8.66 -3.70 11.74
CA GLY A 111 -9.79 -2.85 12.11
C GLY A 111 -11.08 -3.19 11.36
N THR A 112 -12.22 -2.71 11.91
CA THR A 112 -13.55 -2.96 11.32
C THR A 112 -14.09 -1.79 10.49
N GLY A 113 -13.33 -0.71 10.36
CA GLY A 113 -13.75 0.52 9.69
C GLY A 113 -12.79 0.97 8.61
N THR A 114 -13.21 1.93 7.79
CA THR A 114 -12.39 2.47 6.70
C THR A 114 -11.29 3.37 7.26
N THR A 115 -10.05 3.17 6.81
CA THR A 115 -8.89 3.89 7.35
C THR A 115 -8.05 4.52 6.25
N LEU A 116 -7.69 5.79 6.42
CA LEU A 116 -6.67 6.49 5.64
C LEU A 116 -5.39 6.64 6.48
N LEU A 117 -4.27 6.16 5.95
CA LEU A 117 -2.93 6.35 6.48
C LEU A 117 -2.21 7.39 5.61
N ASP A 118 -2.00 8.57 6.17
CA ASP A 118 -1.31 9.68 5.50
C ASP A 118 0.17 9.65 5.87
N VAL A 119 1.04 9.44 4.88
CA VAL A 119 2.46 9.14 5.08
C VAL A 119 3.31 10.36 4.81
N ASP A 120 3.96 10.88 5.85
CA ASP A 120 5.13 11.75 5.71
C ASP A 120 6.34 10.91 5.27
N GLY A 121 6.54 10.80 3.96
CA GLY A 121 7.68 10.14 3.36
C GLY A 121 7.36 9.39 2.07
N GLU A 122 7.48 8.06 2.07
CA GLU A 122 7.09 7.17 0.95
C GLU A 122 6.25 5.99 1.48
N GLU A 123 5.25 5.58 0.71
CA GLU A 123 4.30 4.51 0.98
C GLU A 123 4.52 3.26 0.12
N ASP A 124 5.16 3.37 -1.05
CA ASP A 124 5.34 2.30 -2.05
C ASP A 124 5.66 0.91 -1.48
N LEU A 125 6.63 0.85 -0.56
CA LEU A 125 7.09 -0.41 0.04
C LEU A 125 6.04 -1.09 0.92
N ALA A 126 5.03 -0.36 1.40
CA ALA A 126 3.94 -0.87 2.22
C ALA A 126 3.09 -1.92 1.49
N THR A 127 3.13 -1.95 0.15
CA THR A 127 2.51 -3.00 -0.66
C THR A 127 2.93 -4.41 -0.18
N LEU A 128 4.21 -4.61 0.14
CA LEU A 128 4.73 -5.90 0.57
C LEU A 128 4.12 -6.37 1.91
N PRO A 129 4.23 -5.61 3.03
CA PRO A 129 3.58 -6.00 4.28
C PRO A 129 2.04 -5.99 4.18
N ALA A 130 1.42 -5.17 3.33
CA ALA A 130 -0.03 -5.21 3.12
C ALA A 130 -0.49 -6.57 2.58
N VAL A 131 0.22 -7.13 1.59
CA VAL A 131 -0.06 -8.49 1.07
C VAL A 131 0.14 -9.56 2.15
N LEU A 132 1.14 -9.40 3.02
CA LEU A 132 1.38 -10.34 4.13
C LEU A 132 0.26 -10.33 5.17
N LEU A 133 -0.30 -9.15 5.48
CA LEU A 133 -1.31 -8.92 6.52
C LEU A 133 -2.73 -9.22 6.08
N ALA A 134 -3.08 -8.84 4.85
CA ALA A 134 -4.45 -8.91 4.35
C ALA A 134 -5.01 -10.35 4.37
N PRO A 135 -6.34 -10.52 4.51
CA PRO A 135 -6.95 -11.85 4.49
C PRO A 135 -6.88 -12.48 3.08
N ASP A 136 -6.96 -13.80 3.00
CA ASP A 136 -6.95 -14.50 1.71
C ASP A 136 -8.14 -14.06 0.84
N GLY A 137 -7.87 -13.82 -0.45
CA GLY A 137 -8.85 -13.28 -1.40
C GLY A 137 -9.03 -11.76 -1.33
N ALA A 138 -8.35 -11.06 -0.42
CA ALA A 138 -8.27 -9.60 -0.45
C ALA A 138 -7.49 -9.11 -1.69
N SER A 139 -7.55 -7.81 -1.95
CA SER A 139 -6.83 -7.18 -3.06
C SER A 139 -6.01 -6.00 -2.56
N VAL A 140 -4.71 -6.03 -2.83
CA VAL A 140 -3.82 -4.88 -2.63
C VAL A 140 -3.62 -4.21 -3.99
N VAL A 141 -4.02 -2.95 -4.11
CA VAL A 141 -3.99 -2.17 -5.34
C VAL A 141 -2.94 -1.08 -5.19
N TYR A 142 -2.03 -0.98 -6.16
CA TYR A 142 -0.95 0.01 -6.12
C TYR A 142 -0.56 0.48 -7.52
N GLY A 143 0.12 1.63 -7.62
CA GLY A 143 0.55 2.20 -8.91
C GLY A 143 1.78 1.50 -9.48
N GLN A 144 1.80 1.30 -10.80
CA GLN A 144 2.99 0.91 -11.57
C GLN A 144 3.38 2.04 -12.50
N PRO A 145 4.53 2.72 -12.27
CA PRO A 145 4.95 3.88 -13.04
C PRO A 145 4.98 3.64 -14.55
N GLY A 146 4.16 4.41 -15.28
CA GLY A 146 4.05 4.36 -16.74
C GLY A 146 3.24 3.19 -17.31
N GLU A 147 2.65 2.33 -16.46
CA GLU A 147 1.91 1.14 -16.91
C GLU A 147 0.45 1.15 -16.45
N GLY A 148 0.14 1.55 -15.21
CA GLY A 148 -1.23 1.60 -14.70
C GLY A 148 -1.35 1.19 -13.23
N MET A 149 -2.49 0.60 -12.87
CA MET A 149 -2.79 0.08 -11.52
C MET A 149 -2.56 -1.42 -11.48
N VAL A 150 -1.82 -1.90 -10.49
CA VAL A 150 -1.60 -3.33 -10.27
C VAL A 150 -2.65 -3.85 -9.29
N LEU A 151 -3.27 -4.98 -9.62
CA LEU A 151 -4.12 -5.72 -8.70
C LEU A 151 -3.36 -6.93 -8.16
N ALA A 152 -2.81 -6.82 -6.94
CA ALA A 152 -2.21 -7.96 -6.26
C ALA A 152 -3.30 -8.72 -5.47
N THR A 153 -3.68 -9.89 -5.97
CA THR A 153 -4.58 -10.80 -5.24
C THR A 153 -3.83 -11.44 -4.08
N VAL A 154 -4.43 -11.41 -2.89
CA VAL A 154 -3.81 -11.97 -1.69
C VAL A 154 -4.03 -13.47 -1.66
N ASP A 155 -2.99 -14.21 -2.05
CA ASP A 155 -2.92 -15.66 -2.04
C ASP A 155 -1.55 -16.16 -1.56
N ALA A 156 -1.39 -17.49 -1.49
CA ALA A 156 -0.16 -18.10 -1.01
C ALA A 156 1.07 -17.74 -1.86
N GLU A 157 0.92 -17.67 -3.19
CA GLU A 157 2.01 -17.38 -4.12
C GLU A 157 2.49 -15.93 -3.96
N THR A 158 1.57 -14.99 -3.94
CA THR A 158 1.87 -13.55 -3.81
C THR A 158 2.46 -13.25 -2.42
N ARG A 159 1.93 -13.88 -1.36
CA ARG A 159 2.52 -13.79 -0.01
C ARG A 159 3.94 -14.35 0.04
N GLU A 160 4.20 -15.51 -0.56
CA GLU A 160 5.55 -16.11 -0.58
C GLU A 160 6.53 -15.21 -1.35
N ARG A 161 6.11 -14.64 -2.48
CA ARG A 161 6.90 -13.67 -3.23
C ARG A 161 7.23 -12.43 -2.40
N CYS A 162 6.24 -11.85 -1.71
CA CYS A 162 6.46 -10.69 -0.85
C CYS A 162 7.38 -11.00 0.33
N ARG A 163 7.18 -12.16 0.99
CA ARG A 163 8.08 -12.64 2.07
C ARG A 163 9.52 -12.78 1.59
N ARG A 164 9.73 -13.34 0.40
CA ARG A 164 11.07 -13.47 -0.20
C ARG A 164 11.73 -12.10 -0.36
N ILE A 165 11.02 -11.12 -0.93
CA ILE A 165 11.57 -9.77 -1.13
C ILE A 165 11.92 -9.14 0.22
N LEU A 166 11.00 -9.17 1.19
CA LEU A 166 11.22 -8.62 2.54
C LEU A 166 12.43 -9.26 3.24
N SER A 167 12.62 -10.58 3.10
CA SER A 167 13.76 -11.30 3.70
C SER A 167 15.13 -10.94 3.11
N GLN A 168 15.16 -10.26 1.96
CA GLN A 168 16.39 -9.83 1.30
C GLN A 168 16.77 -8.38 1.65
N MET A 169 15.85 -7.62 2.25
CA MET A 169 16.08 -6.23 2.64
C MET A 169 17.04 -6.12 3.83
N ASP A 170 17.70 -4.97 3.97
CA ASP A 170 18.62 -4.71 5.08
C ASP A 170 17.81 -4.35 6.33
N GLY A 171 18.07 -5.04 7.45
CA GLY A 171 17.46 -4.72 8.74
C GLY A 171 16.99 -5.94 9.52
N ASP A 172 15.97 -5.75 10.35
CA ASP A 172 15.48 -6.76 11.29
C ASP A 172 14.16 -7.38 10.79
N THR A 173 14.30 -8.47 10.02
CA THR A 173 13.14 -9.20 9.48
C THR A 173 12.31 -9.87 10.59
N GLU A 174 12.94 -10.34 11.67
CA GLU A 174 12.22 -10.94 12.81
C GLU A 174 11.34 -9.90 13.51
N ARG A 175 11.86 -8.69 13.67
CA ARG A 175 11.10 -7.56 14.20
C ARG A 175 9.96 -7.15 13.27
N LEU A 176 10.16 -7.15 11.95
CA LEU A 176 9.07 -6.92 10.99
C LEU A 176 7.93 -7.93 11.23
N LEU A 177 8.24 -9.23 11.23
CA LEU A 177 7.23 -10.27 11.41
C LEU A 177 6.49 -10.13 12.75
N THR A 178 7.23 -9.81 13.81
CA THR A 178 6.68 -9.53 15.14
C THR A 178 5.69 -8.35 15.14
N LEU A 179 6.04 -7.24 14.47
CA LEU A 179 5.16 -6.07 14.35
C LEU A 179 3.90 -6.40 13.54
N LEU A 180 4.03 -7.24 12.51
CA LEU A 180 2.91 -7.73 11.71
C LEU A 180 2.07 -8.79 12.43
N GLY A 181 2.50 -9.31 13.58
CA GLY A 181 1.80 -10.39 14.29
C GLY A 181 1.84 -11.74 13.55
N ILE A 182 2.86 -11.96 12.72
CA ILE A 182 3.05 -13.17 11.93
C ILE A 182 4.15 -14.01 12.60
N GLU A 183 3.82 -15.24 12.99
CA GLU A 183 4.76 -16.23 13.55
C GLU A 183 5.52 -17.00 12.46
#